data_AF-A0A969TUT6-F1
#
_entry.id   AF-A0A969TUT6-F1
#
_cell.length_a   1.000
_cell.length_b   1.000
_cell.length_c   1.000
_cell.angle_alpha   90.00
_cell.angle_beta   90.00
_cell.angle_gamma   90.00
#
_symmetry.space_group_name_H-M   'P 1'
#
loop_
_entity.id
_entity.type
_entity.pdbx_description
1 polymer ?
#
loop_
_entity_poly.entity_id
_entity_poly.type
_entity_poly.pdbx_seq_one_letter_code
_entity_poly.pdbx_strand_id
1 'polypeptide(L)'
;MTKLTIVYGGLSKEALMEAFEAGEIHLNTYAVDILEDPLFSFPEVKKNVECWICSLSEIGLTEGGTWPEIVLAAFQRGFTLVALEVAPYVRFSMTLPTFDSIERNDGAPIGAITIASPRLRANTEVPAGFYISDIEGTKWLRGYVADDLHVWRHSDLFLWKLPKA
;
A
#
# COMPACT_ATOMS: atom_id res chain seq x y z
N MET A 1 -7.41 -14.88 1.57
CA MET A 1 -6.54 -14.02 2.39
C MET A 1 -5.14 -14.63 2.45
N THR A 2 -4.11 -13.82 2.33
CA THR A 2 -2.70 -14.25 2.36
C THR A 2 -1.97 -13.57 3.52
N LYS A 3 -1.28 -14.35 4.35
CA LYS A 3 -0.49 -13.87 5.48
C LYS A 3 0.98 -13.69 5.08
N LEU A 4 1.62 -12.62 5.54
CA LEU A 4 3.05 -12.38 5.37
C LEU A 4 3.64 -11.64 6.57
N THR A 5 4.95 -11.80 6.81
CA THR A 5 5.68 -11.04 7.83
C THR A 5 6.66 -10.12 7.13
N ILE A 6 6.62 -8.83 7.46
CA ILE A 6 7.48 -7.80 6.89
C ILE A 6 8.44 -7.31 7.97
N VAL A 7 9.72 -7.30 7.64
CA VAL A 7 10.74 -6.59 8.42
C VAL A 7 10.88 -5.20 7.78
N TYR A 8 10.59 -4.15 8.52
CA TYR A 8 10.68 -2.76 8.05
C TYR A 8 11.50 -1.88 8.99
N GLY A 9 12.05 -0.78 8.46
CA GLY A 9 13.01 0.08 9.15
C GLY A 9 14.47 -0.34 8.97
N GLY A 10 15.39 0.43 9.53
CA GLY A 10 16.84 0.22 9.45
C GLY A 10 17.51 0.76 8.20
N LEU A 11 16.79 1.49 7.34
CA LEU A 11 17.33 2.19 6.18
C LEU A 11 17.06 3.69 6.30
N SER A 12 18.06 4.52 5.98
CA SER A 12 17.85 5.95 5.75
C SER A 12 17.10 6.17 4.43
N LYS A 13 16.73 7.43 4.14
CA LYS A 13 16.13 7.78 2.84
C LYS A 13 17.05 7.37 1.69
N GLU A 14 18.34 7.70 1.78
CA GLU A 14 19.33 7.44 0.73
C GLU A 14 19.48 5.93 0.50
N ALA A 15 19.64 5.15 1.58
CA ALA A 15 19.74 3.69 1.49
C ALA A 15 18.46 3.04 0.96
N LEU A 16 17.29 3.64 1.22
CA LEU A 16 16.02 3.18 0.66
C LEU A 16 15.96 3.43 -0.86
N MET A 17 16.41 4.60 -1.32
CA MET A 17 16.49 4.92 -2.75
C MET A 17 17.46 4.00 -3.48
N GLU A 18 18.65 3.76 -2.92
CA GLU A 18 19.61 2.78 -3.45
C GLU A 18 19.02 1.37 -3.54
N ALA A 19 18.23 0.96 -2.53
CA ALA A 19 17.55 -0.33 -2.53
C ALA A 19 16.45 -0.43 -3.60
N PHE A 20 15.75 0.67 -3.92
CA PHE A 20 14.81 0.69 -5.04
C PHE A 20 15.53 0.51 -6.38
N GLU A 21 16.62 1.25 -6.59
CA GLU A 21 17.42 1.15 -7.81
C GLU A 21 18.01 -0.25 -8.00
N ALA A 22 18.65 -0.80 -6.96
CA ALA A 22 19.22 -2.14 -6.99
C ALA A 22 18.17 -3.25 -7.20
N GLY A 23 16.92 -3.00 -6.76
CA GLY A 23 15.79 -3.92 -6.93
C GLY A 23 15.01 -3.74 -8.22
N GLU A 24 15.43 -2.81 -9.10
CA GLU A 24 14.70 -2.40 -10.31
C GLU A 24 13.24 -2.03 -10.00
N ILE A 25 13.03 -1.34 -8.88
CA ILE A 25 11.72 -0.88 -8.41
C ILE A 25 11.52 0.55 -8.84
N HIS A 26 10.46 0.76 -9.62
CA HIS A 26 10.08 2.06 -10.13
C HIS A 26 9.12 2.77 -9.18
N LEU A 27 9.28 4.09 -9.09
CA LEU A 27 8.42 5.01 -8.35
C LEU A 27 7.71 5.93 -9.34
N ASN A 28 6.43 6.23 -9.09
CA ASN A 28 5.78 7.37 -9.75
C ASN A 28 6.01 8.66 -8.94
N THR A 29 5.68 9.81 -9.51
CA THR A 29 5.84 11.12 -8.86
C THR A 29 5.18 11.15 -7.47
N TYR A 30 3.97 10.62 -7.33
CA TYR A 30 3.30 10.56 -6.03
C TYR A 30 4.02 9.71 -4.98
N ALA A 31 4.68 8.62 -5.38
CA ALA A 31 5.49 7.85 -4.44
C ALA A 31 6.69 8.66 -3.95
N VAL A 32 7.34 9.39 -4.86
CA VAL A 32 8.43 10.31 -4.51
C VAL A 32 7.91 11.39 -3.58
N ASP A 33 6.81 12.07 -3.91
CA ASP A 33 6.22 13.13 -3.07
C ASP A 33 5.96 12.66 -1.62
N ILE A 34 5.45 11.43 -1.43
CA ILE A 34 5.27 10.86 -0.08
C ILE A 34 6.62 10.66 0.62
N LEU A 35 7.63 10.12 -0.06
CA LEU A 35 8.96 9.88 0.52
C LEU A 35 9.74 11.17 0.81
N GLU A 36 9.36 12.28 0.18
CA GLU A 36 9.94 13.60 0.41
C GLU A 36 9.17 14.44 1.43
N ASP A 37 7.93 14.08 1.78
CA ASP A 37 7.15 14.80 2.78
C ASP A 37 7.85 14.71 4.16
N PRO A 38 8.07 15.83 4.86
CA PRO A 38 8.70 15.84 6.19
C PRO A 38 7.98 15.01 7.26
N LEU A 39 6.71 14.66 7.05
CA LEU A 39 5.94 13.80 7.95
C LEU A 39 6.16 12.31 7.71
N PHE A 40 6.76 11.92 6.58
CA PHE A 40 7.14 10.54 6.35
C PHE A 40 8.37 10.19 7.18
N SER A 41 8.27 9.14 8.00
CA SER A 41 9.37 8.73 8.85
C SER A 41 10.23 7.64 8.19
N PHE A 42 11.52 7.64 8.49
CA PHE A 42 12.41 6.53 8.13
C PHE A 42 12.84 5.85 9.43
N PRO A 43 12.15 4.78 9.88
CA PRO A 43 12.42 4.20 11.19
C PRO A 43 13.84 3.63 11.26
N GLU A 44 14.66 4.12 12.19
CA GLU A 44 16.06 3.66 12.34
C GLU A 44 16.16 2.21 12.83
N VAL A 45 15.17 1.76 13.59
CA VAL A 45 15.16 0.41 14.19
C VAL A 45 14.28 -0.52 13.37
N LYS A 46 14.84 -1.68 13.01
CA LYS A 46 14.10 -2.76 12.36
C LYS A 46 12.99 -3.29 13.25
N LYS A 47 11.80 -3.42 12.69
CA LYS A 47 10.58 -3.94 13.34
C LYS A 47 9.97 -5.03 12.47
N ASN A 48 9.35 -5.99 13.12
CA ASN A 48 8.53 -7.00 12.44
C ASN A 48 7.06 -6.60 12.53
N VAL A 49 6.35 -6.71 11.41
CA VAL A 49 4.89 -6.57 11.36
C VAL A 49 4.29 -7.76 10.63
N GLU A 50 3.26 -8.34 11.23
CA GLU A 50 2.48 -9.40 10.62
C GLU A 50 1.34 -8.75 9.82
N CYS A 51 1.25 -9.08 8.55
CA CYS A 51 0.34 -8.47 7.59
C CYS A 51 -0.57 -9.51 6.93
N TRP A 52 -1.72 -9.04 6.45
CA TRP A 52 -2.68 -9.82 5.69
C TRP A 52 -3.08 -9.05 4.44
N ILE A 53 -3.06 -9.75 3.32
CA ILE A 53 -3.61 -9.27 2.06
C ILE A 53 -4.99 -9.91 1.89
N CYS A 54 -6.00 -9.06 1.70
CA CYS A 54 -7.36 -9.50 1.46
C CYS A 54 -8.06 -8.58 0.45
N SER A 55 -9.02 -9.13 -0.28
CA SER A 55 -9.93 -8.32 -1.08
C SER A 55 -10.96 -7.60 -0.21
N LEU A 56 -11.58 -6.57 -0.76
CA LEU A 56 -12.71 -5.91 -0.10
C LEU A 56 -13.89 -6.87 0.16
N SER A 57 -14.16 -7.81 -0.76
CA SER A 57 -15.17 -8.85 -0.56
C SER A 57 -14.86 -9.76 0.63
N GLU A 58 -13.59 -10.09 0.87
CA GLU A 58 -13.16 -10.90 2.02
C GLU A 58 -13.34 -10.16 3.36
N ILE A 59 -13.33 -8.83 3.34
CA ILE A 59 -13.69 -7.99 4.50
C ILE A 59 -15.15 -7.53 4.46
N GLY A 60 -16.02 -8.20 3.70
CA GLY A 60 -17.48 -8.03 3.71
C GLY A 60 -18.05 -6.93 2.82
N LEU A 61 -17.23 -6.27 2.03
CA LEU A 61 -17.66 -5.26 1.06
C LEU A 61 -17.81 -5.91 -0.32
N THR A 62 -18.92 -6.61 -0.55
CA THR A 62 -19.15 -7.40 -1.77
C THR A 62 -19.39 -6.55 -3.02
N GLU A 63 -19.76 -5.28 -2.85
CA GLU A 63 -19.94 -4.31 -3.95
C GLU A 63 -18.79 -3.31 -4.06
N GLY A 64 -17.79 -3.39 -3.17
CA GLY A 64 -16.75 -2.37 -3.01
C GLY A 64 -17.11 -1.33 -1.95
N GLY A 65 -16.39 -0.21 -1.93
CA GLY A 65 -16.65 0.87 -0.98
C GLY A 65 -15.64 2.00 -1.05
N THR A 66 -15.95 3.08 -0.35
CA THR A 66 -15.08 4.24 -0.14
C THR A 66 -14.07 3.99 0.99
N TRP A 67 -13.04 4.83 1.10
CA TRP A 67 -12.02 4.68 2.15
C TRP A 67 -12.62 4.65 3.57
N PRO A 68 -13.56 5.54 3.95
CA PRO A 68 -14.23 5.46 5.25
C PRO A 68 -14.98 4.14 5.48
N GLU A 69 -15.69 3.64 4.47
CA GLU A 69 -16.43 2.37 4.55
C GLU A 69 -15.49 1.16 4.67
N ILE A 70 -14.39 1.17 3.91
CA ILE A 70 -13.35 0.15 3.92
C ILE A 70 -12.70 0.07 5.31
N VAL A 71 -12.28 1.21 5.87
CA VAL A 71 -11.67 1.25 7.21
C VAL A 71 -12.65 0.76 8.27
N LEU A 72 -13.92 1.19 8.21
CA LEU A 72 -14.95 0.74 9.15
C LEU A 72 -15.16 -0.78 9.07
N ALA A 73 -15.35 -1.33 7.87
CA ALA A 73 -15.57 -2.76 7.65
C ALA A 73 -14.36 -3.62 8.07
N ALA A 74 -13.16 -3.13 7.80
CA ALA A 74 -11.91 -3.75 8.23
C ALA A 74 -11.79 -3.78 9.76
N PHE A 75 -12.05 -2.64 10.42
CA PHE A 75 -11.95 -2.53 11.89
C PHE A 75 -12.98 -3.41 12.61
N GLN A 76 -14.21 -3.51 12.09
CA GLN A 76 -15.23 -4.41 12.62
C GLN A 76 -14.83 -5.90 12.55
N ARG A 77 -13.93 -6.26 11.63
CA ARG A 77 -13.34 -7.60 11.51
C ARG A 77 -12.03 -7.76 12.27
N GLY A 78 -11.65 -6.75 13.04
CA GLY A 78 -10.41 -6.72 13.79
C GLY A 78 -9.18 -6.48 12.93
N PHE A 79 -9.28 -5.95 11.71
CA PHE A 79 -8.09 -5.43 11.01
C PHE A 79 -7.78 -4.02 11.50
N THR A 80 -6.52 -3.60 11.36
CA THR A 80 -6.06 -2.24 11.64
C THR A 80 -5.10 -1.77 10.55
N LEU A 81 -4.88 -0.45 10.49
CA LEU A 81 -3.97 0.15 9.52
C LEU A 81 -2.51 -0.21 9.80
N VAL A 82 -1.74 -0.44 8.75
CA VAL A 82 -0.27 -0.54 8.80
C VAL A 82 0.37 0.84 8.80
N ALA A 83 1.59 0.93 9.31
CA ALA A 83 2.37 2.16 9.18
C ALA A 83 2.72 2.37 7.69
N LEU A 84 2.69 3.62 7.22
CA LEU A 84 2.93 3.95 5.81
C LEU A 84 4.33 3.51 5.36
N GLU A 85 5.29 3.56 6.29
CA GLU A 85 6.69 3.16 6.16
C GLU A 85 6.88 1.67 5.90
N VAL A 86 5.84 0.84 6.06
CA VAL A 86 5.89 -0.58 5.73
C VAL A 86 5.92 -0.78 4.21
N ALA A 87 5.32 0.14 3.43
CA ALA A 87 5.10 -0.01 1.99
C ALA A 87 6.37 -0.30 1.17
N PRO A 88 7.50 0.42 1.34
CA PRO A 88 8.75 0.10 0.66
C PRO A 88 9.22 -1.34 0.89
N TYR A 89 9.09 -1.81 2.12
CA TYR A 89 9.57 -3.13 2.52
C TYR A 89 8.65 -4.25 2.04
N VAL A 90 7.34 -4.00 1.93
CA VAL A 90 6.42 -4.91 1.22
C VAL A 90 6.89 -5.09 -0.22
N ARG A 91 7.18 -3.98 -0.92
CA ARG A 91 7.62 -4.00 -2.31
C ARG A 91 8.91 -4.81 -2.51
N PHE A 92 9.88 -4.70 -1.62
CA PHE A 92 11.11 -5.51 -1.66
C PHE A 92 10.83 -7.00 -1.48
N SER A 93 9.85 -7.34 -0.63
CA SER A 93 9.57 -8.73 -0.24
C SER A 93 8.68 -9.52 -1.21
N MET A 94 8.09 -8.86 -2.21
CA MET A 94 7.07 -9.48 -3.06
C MET A 94 7.32 -9.28 -4.56
N THR A 95 6.97 -10.31 -5.31
CA THR A 95 6.71 -10.26 -6.76
C THR A 95 5.22 -10.53 -6.94
N LEU A 96 4.56 -9.76 -7.79
CA LEU A 96 3.14 -9.91 -8.09
C LEU A 96 2.98 -10.56 -9.47
N PRO A 97 1.82 -11.18 -9.75
CA PRO A 97 1.52 -11.57 -11.12
C PRO A 97 1.58 -10.33 -12.01
N THR A 98 2.34 -10.40 -13.10
CA THR A 98 2.31 -9.37 -14.13
C THR A 98 0.99 -9.44 -14.87
N PHE A 99 0.33 -8.30 -15.04
CA PHE A 99 -0.80 -8.17 -15.93
C PHE A 99 -0.38 -7.37 -17.15
N ASP A 100 -0.60 -7.92 -18.34
CA ASP A 100 -0.35 -7.24 -19.62
C ASP A 100 -1.38 -6.12 -19.74
N SER A 101 -1.02 -4.92 -19.27
CA SER A 101 -1.77 -3.67 -19.47
C SER A 101 -3.27 -3.78 -19.18
N ILE A 102 -3.67 -3.96 -17.92
CA ILE A 102 -5.04 -3.60 -17.53
C ILE A 102 -4.96 -2.26 -16.83
N GLU A 103 -4.71 -1.21 -17.62
CA GLU A 103 -5.16 0.12 -17.26
C GLU A 103 -6.65 0.02 -17.02
N ARG A 104 -7.06 0.15 -15.77
CA ARG A 104 -8.44 0.50 -15.49
C ARG A 104 -8.56 1.99 -15.85
N ASN A 105 -9.63 2.35 -16.58
CA ASN A 105 -9.97 3.75 -16.84
C ASN A 105 -10.11 4.56 -15.53
N ASP A 106 -10.29 3.87 -14.41
CA ASP A 106 -10.36 4.39 -13.05
C ASP A 106 -9.63 3.49 -12.03
N GLY A 107 -8.57 3.99 -11.41
CA GLY A 107 -7.92 3.36 -10.24
C GLY A 107 -6.69 2.49 -10.55
N ALA A 108 -6.30 1.69 -9.55
CA ALA A 108 -5.08 0.88 -9.63
C ALA A 108 -5.23 -0.32 -10.60
N PRO A 109 -4.12 -0.82 -11.19
CA PRO A 109 -4.15 -2.01 -12.03
C PRO A 109 -4.74 -3.23 -11.31
N ILE A 110 -5.28 -4.19 -12.07
CA ILE A 110 -5.74 -5.46 -11.49
C ILE A 110 -4.58 -6.14 -10.75
N GLY A 111 -4.87 -6.68 -9.56
CA GLY A 111 -3.88 -7.36 -8.73
C GLY A 111 -2.91 -6.43 -7.99
N ALA A 112 -3.04 -5.11 -8.16
CA ALA A 112 -2.36 -4.16 -7.29
C ALA A 112 -2.81 -4.34 -5.83
N ILE A 113 -1.88 -4.16 -4.90
CA ILE A 113 -2.13 -4.25 -3.47
C ILE A 113 -1.96 -2.87 -2.86
N THR A 114 -3.05 -2.30 -2.37
CA THR A 114 -3.06 -1.01 -1.66
C THR A 114 -2.61 -1.20 -0.22
N ILE A 115 -1.72 -0.34 0.25
CA ILE A 115 -1.24 -0.37 1.63
C ILE A 115 -2.23 0.38 2.51
N ALA A 116 -3.01 -0.34 3.32
CA ALA A 116 -4.00 0.26 4.18
C ALA A 116 -3.32 0.98 5.36
N SER A 117 -3.04 2.26 5.17
CA SER A 117 -2.25 3.09 6.07
C SER A 117 -2.94 4.42 6.36
N PRO A 118 -2.61 5.11 7.47
CA PRO A 118 -3.07 6.47 7.67
C PRO A 118 -2.50 7.38 6.57
N ARG A 119 -3.31 8.36 6.14
CA ARG A 119 -2.82 9.46 5.29
C ARG A 119 -1.81 10.29 6.08
N LEU A 120 -0.79 10.82 5.41
CA LEU A 120 0.14 11.77 6.05
C LEU A 120 -0.56 13.06 6.47
N ARG A 121 -1.55 13.52 5.68
CA ARG A 121 -2.33 14.73 5.91
C ARG A 121 -3.81 14.47 5.61
N ALA A 122 -4.69 15.27 6.21
CA ALA A 122 -6.13 15.16 5.99
C ALA A 122 -6.58 15.78 4.64
N ASN A 123 -5.79 16.66 4.05
CA ASN A 123 -6.10 17.27 2.76
C ASN A 123 -5.69 16.34 1.60
N THR A 124 -6.22 16.61 0.41
CA THR A 124 -5.95 15.84 -0.82
C THR A 124 -4.72 16.35 -1.58
N GLU A 125 -3.97 17.32 -1.03
CA GLU A 125 -2.78 17.90 -1.66
C GLU A 125 -1.59 16.95 -1.61
N VAL A 126 -1.53 16.09 -0.58
CA VAL A 126 -0.53 15.02 -0.46
C VAL A 126 -1.17 13.71 -0.88
N PRO A 127 -0.45 12.86 -1.64
CA PRO A 127 -0.94 11.53 -1.98
C PRO A 127 -1.37 10.74 -0.74
N ALA A 128 -2.48 10.02 -0.86
CA ALA A 128 -3.17 9.36 0.23
C ALA A 128 -2.40 8.18 0.83
N GLY A 129 -1.54 7.54 0.03
CA GLY A 129 -0.71 6.42 0.45
C GLY A 129 -0.09 5.70 -0.73
N PHE A 130 0.36 4.47 -0.48
CA PHE A 130 1.01 3.62 -1.49
C PHE A 130 0.16 2.44 -1.94
N TYR A 131 0.45 1.95 -3.14
CA TYR A 131 0.14 0.60 -3.59
C TYR A 131 1.33 0.00 -4.34
N ILE A 132 1.37 -1.33 -4.42
CA ILE A 132 2.36 -2.07 -5.20
C ILE A 132 1.69 -2.76 -6.39
N SER A 133 2.38 -2.81 -7.52
CA SER A 133 1.92 -3.48 -8.74
C SER A 133 3.11 -3.97 -9.56
N ASP A 134 2.94 -5.02 -10.35
CA ASP A 134 3.89 -5.42 -11.40
C ASP A 134 3.23 -5.18 -12.75
N ILE A 135 3.83 -4.31 -13.57
CA ILE A 135 3.28 -3.88 -14.87
C ILE A 135 4.34 -4.20 -15.92
N GLU A 136 3.99 -5.04 -16.90
CA GLU A 136 4.90 -5.45 -17.98
C GLU A 136 6.27 -5.94 -17.47
N GLY A 137 6.27 -6.70 -16.37
CA GLY A 137 7.49 -7.24 -15.74
C GLY A 137 8.25 -6.23 -14.88
N THR A 138 7.85 -4.96 -14.85
CA THR A 138 8.46 -3.92 -14.02
C THR A 138 7.80 -3.88 -12.66
N LYS A 139 8.60 -3.86 -11.59
CA LYS A 139 8.12 -3.72 -10.21
C LYS A 139 7.85 -2.26 -9.89
N TRP A 140 6.67 -1.95 -9.36
CA TRP A 140 6.31 -0.59 -8.98
C TRP A 140 5.92 -0.49 -7.50
N LEU A 141 6.38 0.60 -6.88
CA LEU A 141 5.77 1.20 -5.69
C LEU A 141 5.21 2.56 -6.12
N ARG A 142 3.89 2.71 -6.05
CA ARG A 142 3.20 3.91 -6.56
C ARG A 142 2.45 4.60 -5.43
N GLY A 143 2.56 5.91 -5.38
CA GLY A 143 1.65 6.75 -4.63
C GLY A 143 0.33 6.93 -5.39
N TYR A 144 -0.76 7.18 -4.67
CA TYR A 144 -2.06 7.50 -5.27
C TYR A 144 -2.72 8.69 -4.57
N VAL A 145 -3.57 9.40 -5.32
CA VAL A 145 -4.47 10.41 -4.79
C VAL A 145 -5.89 9.85 -4.86
N ALA A 146 -6.60 9.89 -3.75
CA ALA A 146 -8.01 9.53 -3.66
C ALA A 146 -8.64 10.40 -2.58
N ASP A 147 -9.79 11.00 -2.86
CA ASP A 147 -10.62 11.59 -1.81
C ASP A 147 -11.43 10.49 -1.10
N ASP A 148 -12.29 10.89 -0.17
CA ASP A 148 -13.15 9.95 0.55
C ASP A 148 -14.40 9.54 -0.26
N LEU A 149 -14.55 10.01 -1.50
CA LEU A 149 -15.63 9.64 -2.42
C LEU A 149 -15.18 8.61 -3.46
N HIS A 150 -13.88 8.41 -3.65
CA HIS A 150 -13.34 7.36 -4.51
C HIS A 150 -13.83 5.99 -4.06
N VAL A 151 -14.34 5.19 -5.00
CA VAL A 151 -14.86 3.85 -4.73
C VAL A 151 -13.88 2.80 -5.23
N TRP A 152 -13.38 1.97 -4.33
CA TRP A 152 -12.63 0.76 -4.66
C TRP A 152 -13.59 -0.38 -4.93
N ARG A 153 -13.20 -1.28 -5.84
CA ARG A 153 -14.01 -2.43 -6.24
C ARG A 153 -13.88 -3.53 -5.20
N HIS A 154 -14.91 -4.37 -5.08
CA HIS A 154 -14.92 -5.52 -4.17
C HIS A 154 -13.71 -6.48 -4.35
N SER A 155 -13.10 -6.50 -5.54
CA SER A 155 -11.94 -7.34 -5.87
C SER A 155 -10.59 -6.68 -5.56
N ASP A 156 -10.56 -5.40 -5.18
CA ASP A 156 -9.32 -4.69 -4.89
C ASP A 156 -8.68 -5.23 -3.62
N LEU A 157 -7.36 -5.40 -3.68
CA LEU A 157 -6.57 -5.99 -2.62
C LEU A 157 -5.99 -4.91 -1.72
N PHE A 158 -6.10 -5.13 -0.42
CA PHE A 158 -5.51 -4.27 0.60
C PHE A 158 -4.63 -5.09 1.54
N LEU A 159 -3.52 -4.49 1.95
CA LEU A 159 -2.62 -5.01 2.96
C LEU A 159 -2.92 -4.34 4.31
N TRP A 160 -3.26 -5.16 5.30
CA TRP A 160 -3.63 -4.78 6.66
C TRP A 160 -2.71 -5.44 7.68
N LYS A 161 -2.78 -5.01 8.94
CA LYS A 161 -2.31 -5.81 10.08
C LYS A 161 -3.49 -6.19 10.98
N LEU A 162 -3.41 -7.31 11.66
CA LEU A 162 -4.28 -7.60 12.80
C LEU A 162 -3.68 -6.98 14.08
N PRO A 163 -4.51 -6.46 15.01
CA PRO A 163 -4.07 -6.18 16.36
C PRO A 163 -3.62 -7.51 16.98
N LYS A 164 -2.55 -7.44 17.77
CA LYS A 164 -2.23 -8.56 18.65
C LYS A 164 -3.41 -8.77 19.59
N ALA A 165 -3.93 -9.99 19.62
CA ALA A 165 -4.94 -10.42 20.60
C ALA A 165 -4.46 -10.20 22.03
#